data_AF-A0A2R6K132-F1
#
_entry.id   AF-A0A2R6K132-F1
#
_cell.length_a   1.000
_cell.length_b   1.000
_cell.length_c   1.000
_cell.angle_alpha   90.00
_cell.angle_beta   90.00
_cell.angle_gamma   90.00
#
_symmetry.space_group_name_H-M   'P 1'
#
loop_
_entity.id
_entity.type
_entity.pdbx_description
1 polymer ?
#
loop_
_entity_poly.entity_id
_entity_poly.type
_entity_poly.pdbx_seq_one_letter_code
_entity_poly.pdbx_strand_id
1 'polypeptide(L)'
;MVRVAERTWPEVEAALDNGTRTVVVAVGSVEQHGPHLPLVIDTLAGNELSERIAAELGDALAAPTIRPGCSGHHMDFPGTITIPAATLMDLIRSYCESLSRHGFEYVVLVPTHGGNFAPVNTVAPEIARKVDANVIALADLGD
;
A
#
# COMPACT_ATOMS: atom_id res chain seq x y z
N MET A 1 -1.92 -11.14 -14.98
CA MET A 1 -1.74 -11.18 -13.52
C MET A 1 -0.99 -9.91 -13.12
N VAL A 2 -1.56 -9.06 -12.26
CA VAL A 2 -1.00 -7.72 -11.97
C VAL A 2 -0.21 -7.66 -10.67
N ARG A 3 -0.20 -8.72 -9.86
CA ARG A 3 0.52 -8.77 -8.58
C ARG A 3 2.03 -8.92 -8.78
N VAL A 4 2.81 -8.05 -8.15
CA VAL A 4 4.29 -8.09 -8.20
C VAL A 4 4.83 -9.37 -7.55
N ALA A 5 4.32 -9.76 -6.37
CA ALA A 5 4.85 -10.90 -5.62
C ALA A 5 4.54 -12.28 -6.23
N GLU A 6 3.68 -12.34 -7.23
CA GLU A 6 3.38 -13.57 -7.98
C GLU A 6 4.15 -13.64 -9.30
N ARG A 7 4.98 -12.63 -9.60
CA ARG A 7 5.85 -12.60 -10.77
C ARG A 7 7.28 -12.96 -10.39
N THR A 8 7.98 -13.54 -11.34
CA THR A 8 9.44 -13.63 -11.30
C THR A 8 10.06 -12.26 -11.59
N TRP A 9 11.27 -12.00 -11.10
CA TRP A 9 11.92 -10.71 -11.32
C TRP A 9 12.11 -10.36 -12.81
N PRO A 10 12.37 -11.29 -13.76
CA PRO A 10 12.44 -10.94 -15.18
C PRO A 10 11.08 -10.55 -15.77
N GLU A 11 9.97 -11.08 -15.24
CA GLU A 11 8.63 -10.66 -15.68
C GLU A 11 8.29 -9.25 -15.20
N VAL A 12 8.85 -8.81 -14.07
CA VAL A 12 8.73 -7.41 -13.60
C VAL A 12 9.59 -6.49 -14.46
N GLU A 13 10.85 -6.87 -14.73
CA GLU A 13 11.73 -6.13 -15.65
C GLU A 13 11.07 -5.96 -17.03
N ALA A 14 10.58 -7.04 -17.62
CA ALA A 14 9.87 -6.99 -18.90
C ALA A 14 8.60 -6.12 -18.84
N ALA A 15 7.89 -6.07 -17.71
CA ALA A 15 6.72 -5.21 -17.58
C ALA A 15 7.11 -3.72 -17.61
N LEU A 16 8.19 -3.35 -16.93
CA LEU A 16 8.75 -1.99 -16.92
C LEU A 16 9.23 -1.58 -18.32
N ASP A 17 9.98 -2.46 -19.00
CA ASP A 17 10.45 -2.23 -20.37
C ASP A 17 9.29 -2.05 -21.37
N ASN A 18 8.19 -2.76 -21.14
CA ASN A 18 6.96 -2.67 -21.95
C ASN A 18 6.03 -1.52 -21.53
N GLY A 19 6.48 -0.62 -20.66
CA GLY A 19 5.78 0.62 -20.36
C GLY A 19 4.92 0.59 -19.09
N THR A 20 5.02 -0.42 -18.25
CA THR A 20 4.45 -0.34 -16.89
C THR A 20 5.20 0.74 -16.10
N ARG A 21 4.50 1.78 -15.64
CA ARG A 21 5.10 2.91 -14.90
C ARG A 21 4.61 3.01 -13.47
N THR A 22 3.44 2.45 -13.18
CA THR A 22 2.75 2.64 -11.91
C THR A 22 2.83 1.39 -11.04
N VAL A 23 3.01 1.58 -9.74
CA VAL A 23 2.82 0.53 -8.74
C VAL A 23 1.83 1.00 -7.67
N VAL A 24 0.81 0.19 -7.41
CA VAL A 24 -0.22 0.44 -6.40
C VAL A 24 0.14 -0.33 -5.14
N VAL A 25 0.23 0.37 -4.01
CA VAL A 25 0.57 -0.17 -2.69
C VAL A 25 -0.59 0.11 -1.73
N ALA A 26 -1.38 -0.91 -1.43
CA ALA A 26 -2.39 -0.78 -0.39
C ALA A 26 -1.77 -0.80 1.02
N VAL A 27 -2.40 -0.09 1.96
CA VAL A 27 -1.99 -0.01 3.37
C VAL A 27 -3.17 -0.43 4.25
N GLY A 28 -3.21 -1.73 4.57
CA GLY A 28 -4.30 -2.35 5.33
C GLY A 28 -3.98 -2.49 6.82
N SER A 29 -4.71 -3.37 7.50
CA SER A 29 -4.50 -3.69 8.91
C SER A 29 -4.93 -5.11 9.30
N VAL A 30 -4.75 -5.43 10.59
CA VAL A 30 -5.26 -6.62 11.28
C VAL A 30 -5.97 -6.18 12.56
N GLU A 31 -7.29 -6.10 12.53
CA GLU A 31 -8.11 -5.53 13.62
C GLU A 31 -9.52 -6.11 13.69
N GLN A 32 -10.16 -5.93 14.85
CA GLN A 32 -11.55 -6.33 15.04
C GLN A 32 -12.49 -5.69 14.01
N HIS A 33 -13.45 -6.48 13.53
CA HIS A 33 -14.52 -6.03 12.62
C HIS A 33 -15.89 -6.51 13.13
N GLY A 34 -16.10 -6.41 14.45
CA GLY A 34 -17.25 -6.97 15.13
C GLY A 34 -17.26 -8.51 15.15
N PRO A 35 -18.37 -9.12 15.61
CA PRO A 35 -18.42 -10.55 15.92
C PRO A 35 -18.56 -11.48 14.70
N HIS A 36 -18.66 -10.95 13.49
CA HIS A 36 -19.09 -11.69 12.29
C HIS A 36 -18.08 -11.65 11.13
N LEU A 37 -17.07 -10.79 11.21
CA LEU A 37 -16.04 -10.66 10.18
C LEU A 37 -14.65 -11.08 10.71
N PRO A 38 -13.78 -11.64 9.85
CA PRO A 38 -12.38 -11.88 10.18
C PRO A 38 -11.61 -10.61 10.50
N LEU A 39 -10.45 -10.74 11.15
CA LEU A 39 -9.61 -9.61 11.53
C LEU A 39 -8.86 -8.94 10.36
N VAL A 40 -8.91 -9.52 9.17
CA VAL A 40 -8.02 -9.19 8.05
C VAL A 40 -8.73 -8.41 6.93
N ILE A 41 -9.95 -7.92 7.18
CA ILE A 41 -10.81 -7.31 6.16
C ILE A 41 -10.10 -6.16 5.44
N ASP A 42 -9.44 -5.24 6.16
CA ASP A 42 -8.71 -4.12 5.56
C ASP A 42 -7.63 -4.57 4.58
N THR A 43 -6.91 -5.65 4.92
CA THR A 43 -5.88 -6.23 4.05
C THR A 43 -6.51 -6.88 2.81
N LEU A 44 -7.61 -7.62 2.97
CA LEU A 44 -8.29 -8.27 1.84
C LEU A 44 -8.87 -7.22 0.88
N ALA A 45 -9.48 -6.15 1.43
CA ALA A 45 -9.93 -5.01 0.65
C ALA A 45 -8.76 -4.33 -0.07
N GLY A 46 -7.61 -4.17 0.59
CA GLY A 46 -6.39 -3.62 -0.01
C GLY A 46 -5.86 -4.43 -1.18
N ASN A 47 -5.81 -5.76 -1.05
CA ASN A 47 -5.42 -6.65 -2.14
C ASN A 47 -6.35 -6.47 -3.34
N GLU A 48 -7.66 -6.61 -3.13
CA GLU A 48 -8.65 -6.53 -4.21
C GLU A 48 -8.65 -5.15 -4.89
N LEU A 49 -8.60 -4.08 -4.10
CA LEU A 49 -8.64 -2.71 -4.62
C LEU A 49 -7.38 -2.39 -5.42
N SER A 50 -6.19 -2.72 -4.89
CA SER A 50 -4.93 -2.46 -5.59
C SER A 50 -4.82 -3.22 -6.92
N GLU A 51 -5.30 -4.46 -6.96
CA GLU A 51 -5.34 -5.27 -8.18
C GLU A 51 -6.30 -4.71 -9.22
N ARG A 52 -7.50 -4.30 -8.81
CA ARG A 52 -8.48 -3.70 -9.72
C ARG A 52 -7.97 -2.39 -10.29
N ILE A 53 -7.38 -1.53 -9.45
CA ILE A 53 -6.77 -0.27 -9.92
C ILE A 53 -5.67 -0.58 -10.93
N ALA A 54 -4.77 -1.51 -10.61
CA ALA A 54 -3.66 -1.86 -11.50
C ALA A 54 -4.14 -2.44 -12.83
N ALA A 55 -5.16 -3.31 -12.80
CA ALA A 55 -5.74 -3.90 -14.00
C ALA A 55 -6.46 -2.86 -14.88
N GLU A 56 -7.18 -1.92 -14.27
CA GLU A 56 -7.92 -0.87 -14.99
C GLU A 56 -6.99 0.15 -15.65
N LEU A 57 -5.88 0.51 -15.00
CA LEU A 57 -4.88 1.42 -15.57
C LEU A 57 -4.14 0.81 -16.77
N GLY A 58 -3.93 -0.50 -16.77
CA GLY A 58 -3.28 -1.24 -17.86
C GLY A 58 -1.75 -1.06 -17.96
N ASP A 59 -1.18 -0.05 -17.31
CA ASP A 59 0.25 0.24 -17.22
C ASP A 59 0.77 0.19 -15.75
N ALA A 60 0.12 -0.65 -14.94
CA ALA A 60 0.34 -0.70 -13.50
C ALA A 60 0.46 -2.13 -12.94
N LEU A 61 1.16 -2.26 -11.81
CA LEU A 61 1.23 -3.48 -11.01
C LEU A 61 0.78 -3.22 -9.56
N ALA A 62 0.30 -4.28 -8.88
CA ALA A 62 -0.08 -4.25 -7.47
C ALA A 62 1.04 -4.84 -6.62
N ALA A 63 1.60 -4.03 -5.72
CA ALA A 63 2.56 -4.49 -4.71
C ALA A 63 1.84 -5.24 -3.57
N PRO A 64 2.56 -6.05 -2.78
CA PRO A 64 1.98 -6.65 -1.57
C PRO A 64 1.41 -5.58 -0.64
N THR A 65 0.16 -5.78 -0.21
CA THR A 65 -0.48 -4.91 0.79
C THR A 65 0.35 -4.85 2.08
N ILE A 66 0.66 -3.63 2.52
CA ILE A 66 1.31 -3.40 3.81
C ILE A 66 0.35 -3.79 4.93
N ARG A 67 0.81 -4.66 5.82
CA ARG A 67 0.14 -5.05 7.07
C ARG A 67 1.17 -5.51 8.11
N PRO A 68 0.89 -5.35 9.42
CA PRO A 68 -0.27 -4.67 10.01
C PRO A 68 -0.20 -3.13 9.85
N GLY A 69 -1.31 -2.45 10.19
CA GLY A 69 -1.44 -0.99 10.17
C GLY A 69 -1.52 -0.38 11.59
N CYS A 70 -2.03 0.84 11.66
CA CYS A 70 -2.19 1.63 12.90
C CYS A 70 -3.58 1.46 13.55
N SER A 71 -3.80 0.33 14.21
CA SER A 71 -5.08 -0.05 14.83
C SER A 71 -5.12 0.08 16.35
N GLY A 72 -4.40 1.05 16.91
CA GLY A 72 -4.27 1.21 18.37
C GLY A 72 -5.60 1.37 19.12
N HIS A 73 -6.59 1.98 18.47
CA HIS A 73 -7.95 2.18 18.99
C HIS A 73 -8.80 0.89 19.02
N HIS A 74 -8.28 -0.23 18.50
CA HIS A 74 -8.93 -1.54 18.52
C HIS A 74 -8.26 -2.54 19.49
N MET A 75 -7.34 -2.08 20.34
CA MET A 75 -6.58 -2.95 21.25
C MET A 75 -7.39 -3.55 22.41
N ASP A 76 -8.59 -3.02 22.69
CA ASP A 76 -9.50 -3.63 23.67
C ASP A 76 -10.11 -4.96 23.19
N PHE A 77 -9.93 -5.30 21.91
CA PHE A 77 -10.44 -6.52 21.29
C PHE A 77 -9.30 -7.50 20.98
N PRO A 78 -9.40 -8.77 21.44
CA PRO A 78 -8.34 -9.75 21.25
C PRO A 78 -8.13 -10.08 19.77
N GLY A 79 -6.85 -10.13 19.36
CA GLY A 79 -6.43 -10.48 18.00
C GLY A 79 -6.01 -9.30 17.13
N THR A 80 -6.33 -8.06 17.52
CA THR A 80 -5.78 -6.86 16.86
C THR A 80 -4.25 -6.87 16.94
N ILE A 81 -3.58 -6.64 15.80
CA ILE A 81 -2.13 -6.46 15.71
C ILE A 81 -1.89 -5.06 15.14
N THR A 82 -1.25 -4.20 15.92
CA THR A 82 -1.02 -2.80 15.56
C THR A 82 0.46 -2.45 15.67
N ILE A 83 0.93 -1.54 14.80
CA ILE A 83 2.26 -0.94 14.89
C ILE A 83 2.16 0.58 15.12
N PRO A 84 3.17 1.20 15.74
CA PRO A 84 3.23 2.65 15.85
C PRO A 84 3.23 3.34 14.48
N ALA A 85 2.63 4.54 14.40
CA ALA A 85 2.61 5.35 13.18
C ALA A 85 4.02 5.59 12.60
N ALA A 86 5.01 5.81 13.45
CA ALA A 86 6.40 5.96 13.02
C ALA A 86 6.92 4.73 12.27
N THR A 87 6.67 3.53 12.79
CA THR A 87 7.05 2.27 12.15
C THR A 87 6.32 2.06 10.82
N LEU A 88 5.03 2.40 10.74
CA LEU A 88 4.29 2.33 9.48
C LEU A 88 4.88 3.29 8.43
N MET A 89 5.20 4.53 8.83
CA MET A 89 5.83 5.49 7.93
C MET A 89 7.22 5.01 7.46
N ASP A 90 8.04 4.43 8.34
CA ASP A 90 9.34 3.85 7.95
C ASP A 90 9.19 2.70 6.94
N LEU A 91 8.15 1.88 7.10
CA LEU A 91 7.85 0.80 6.15
C LEU A 91 7.42 1.36 4.78
N ILE A 92 6.56 2.39 4.78
CA ILE A 92 6.14 3.07 3.53
C ILE A 92 7.35 3.70 2.83
N ARG A 93 8.25 4.37 3.57
CA ARG A 93 9.50 4.91 3.00
C ARG A 93 10.31 3.81 2.32
N SER A 94 10.55 2.69 3.02
CA SER A 94 11.32 1.57 2.52
C SER A 94 10.71 0.93 1.25
N TYR A 95 9.38 0.85 1.19
CA TYR A 95 8.65 0.41 -0.01
C TYR A 95 8.87 1.36 -1.18
N CYS A 96 8.65 2.67 -0.97
CA CYS A 96 8.78 3.68 -2.03
C CYS A 96 10.21 3.76 -2.55
N GLU A 97 11.22 3.70 -1.68
CA GLU A 97 12.64 3.70 -2.07
C GLU A 97 12.97 2.48 -2.93
N SER A 98 12.52 1.28 -2.52
CA SER A 98 12.77 0.05 -3.27
C SER A 98 12.10 0.08 -4.65
N LEU A 99 10.82 0.49 -4.70
CA LEU A 99 10.04 0.54 -5.92
C LEU A 99 10.55 1.62 -6.90
N SER A 100 10.90 2.80 -6.39
CA SER A 100 11.52 3.85 -7.19
C SER A 100 12.86 3.39 -7.75
N ARG A 101 13.70 2.73 -6.95
CA ARG A 101 14.98 2.18 -7.39
C ARG A 101 14.84 1.14 -8.50
N HIS A 102 13.72 0.41 -8.55
CA HIS A 102 13.44 -0.55 -9.61
C HIS A 102 12.91 0.10 -10.91
N GLY A 103 12.63 1.40 -10.92
CA GLY A 103 12.23 2.13 -12.12
C GLY A 103 10.73 2.42 -12.25
N PHE A 104 9.93 2.17 -11.21
CA PHE A 104 8.55 2.68 -11.19
C PHE A 104 8.56 4.20 -11.09
N GLU A 105 7.78 4.87 -11.92
CA GLU A 105 7.68 6.34 -11.97
C GLU A 105 6.58 6.88 -11.05
N TYR A 106 5.59 6.04 -10.72
CA TYR A 106 4.48 6.39 -9.85
C TYR A 106 4.26 5.32 -8.79
N VAL A 107 4.30 5.71 -7.52
CA VAL A 107 3.93 4.86 -6.37
C VAL A 107 2.64 5.40 -5.78
N VAL A 108 1.54 4.65 -5.93
CA VAL A 108 0.21 5.05 -5.44
C VAL A 108 -0.09 4.33 -4.13
N LEU A 109 -0.18 5.08 -3.04
CA LEU A 109 -0.50 4.59 -1.70
C LEU A 109 -2.01 4.63 -1.47
N VAL A 110 -2.60 3.48 -1.12
CA VAL A 110 -4.05 3.32 -0.93
C VAL A 110 -4.34 2.80 0.49
N PRO A 111 -4.58 3.68 1.48
CA PRO A 111 -4.97 3.22 2.81
C PRO A 111 -6.37 2.60 2.76
N THR A 112 -6.52 1.41 3.36
CA THR A 112 -7.80 0.70 3.47
C THR A 112 -8.25 0.52 4.91
N HIS A 113 -7.57 1.16 5.85
CA HIS A 113 -7.92 1.24 7.26
C HIS A 113 -7.80 2.70 7.73
N GLY A 114 -8.79 3.19 8.50
CA GLY A 114 -8.87 4.59 8.92
C GLY A 114 -7.63 5.11 9.66
N GLY A 115 -7.04 4.30 10.54
CA GLY A 115 -5.83 4.67 11.29
C GLY A 115 -4.58 4.88 10.43
N ASN A 116 -4.59 4.43 9.17
CA ASN A 116 -3.47 4.59 8.24
C ASN A 116 -3.52 5.90 7.44
N PHE A 117 -4.66 6.61 7.41
CA PHE A 117 -4.83 7.82 6.59
C PHE A 117 -3.84 8.93 6.97
N ALA A 118 -3.77 9.29 8.26
CA ALA A 118 -2.87 10.33 8.73
C ALA A 118 -1.37 9.98 8.53
N PRO A 119 -0.89 8.77 8.89
CA PRO A 119 0.48 8.34 8.55
C PRO A 119 0.80 8.41 7.05
N VAL A 120 -0.11 7.93 6.19
CA VAL A 120 0.06 7.95 4.73
C VAL A 120 0.14 9.39 4.20
N ASN A 121 -0.79 10.27 4.59
CA ASN A 121 -0.79 11.68 4.21
C ASN A 121 0.46 12.43 4.69
N THR A 122 1.00 12.02 5.84
CA THR A 122 2.23 12.62 6.38
C THR A 122 3.46 12.19 5.60
N VAL A 123 3.64 10.89 5.37
CA VAL A 123 4.88 10.35 4.81
C VAL A 123 4.97 10.52 3.30
N ALA A 124 3.87 10.47 2.54
CA ALA A 124 3.86 10.54 1.08
C ALA A 124 4.62 11.76 0.52
N PRO A 125 4.32 13.02 0.92
CA PRO A 125 5.06 14.19 0.43
C PRO A 125 6.49 14.26 0.99
N GLU A 126 6.78 13.63 2.14
CA GLU A 126 8.14 13.55 2.67
C GLU A 126 9.02 12.67 1.77
N ILE A 127 8.55 11.46 1.45
CA ILE A 127 9.32 10.50 0.65
C ILE A 127 9.37 10.89 -0.82
N ALA A 128 8.32 11.50 -1.38
CA ALA A 128 8.31 12.02 -2.76
C ALA A 128 9.47 13.00 -3.06
N ARG A 129 10.02 13.67 -2.04
CA ARG A 129 11.16 14.59 -2.17
C ARG A 129 12.53 13.90 -2.14
N LYS A 130 12.56 12.59 -1.85
CA LYS A 130 13.78 11.80 -1.62
C LYS A 130 13.99 10.70 -2.65
N VAL A 131 12.98 10.39 -3.45
CA VAL A 131 13.01 9.34 -4.48
C VAL A 131 12.67 9.93 -5.85
N ASP A 132 13.04 9.25 -6.92
CA ASP A 132 12.77 9.71 -8.29
C ASP A 132 11.30 9.52 -8.70
N ALA A 133 10.61 8.55 -8.08
CA ALA A 133 9.20 8.30 -8.32
C ALA A 133 8.29 9.37 -7.71
N ASN A 134 7.20 9.67 -8.39
CA ASN A 134 6.10 10.43 -7.81
C ASN A 134 5.36 9.55 -6.80
N VAL A 135 5.21 10.02 -5.56
CA VAL A 135 4.46 9.29 -4.52
C VAL A 135 3.12 9.97 -4.30
N ILE A 136 2.05 9.25 -4.61
CA ILE A 136 0.66 9.75 -4.61
C ILE A 136 -0.10 9.05 -3.48
N ALA A 137 -0.68 9.81 -2.56
CA ALA A 137 -1.55 9.28 -1.52
C ALA A 137 -3.02 9.43 -1.91
N LEU A 138 -3.76 8.31 -1.95
CA LEU A 138 -5.24 8.30 -2.04
C LEU A 138 -5.84 8.27 -0.63
N ALA A 139 -5.37 9.18 0.22
CA ALA A 139 -5.73 9.26 1.64
C ALA A 139 -6.57 10.52 1.95
N ASP A 140 -7.11 11.16 0.93
CA ASP A 140 -8.07 12.25 1.01
C ASP A 140 -9.28 11.87 0.15
N LEU A 141 -10.23 11.17 0.76
CA LEU A 141 -11.56 10.98 0.19
C LEU A 141 -12.30 12.26 0.56
N GLY A 142 -12.15 13.31 -0.25
CA GLY A 142 -12.56 14.67 0.08
C GLY A 142 -13.94 14.80 0.74
N ASP A 143 -14.10 15.85 1.54
CA ASP A 143 -15.37 16.22 2.20
C ASP A 143 -16.55 16.36 1.21
#